data_AF-A0A7J6S8Z8-F1
#
_entry.id   AF-A0A7J6S8Z8-F1
#
_cell.length_a   1.000
_cell.length_b   1.000
_cell.length_c   1.000
_cell.angle_alpha   90.00
_cell.angle_beta   90.00
_cell.angle_gamma   90.00
#
_symmetry.space_group_name_H-M   'P 1'
#
loop_
_entity.id
_entity.type
_entity.pdbx_description
1 polymer ?
#
loop_
_entity_poly.entity_id
_entity_poly.type
_entity_poly.pdbx_seq_one_letter_code
_entity_poly.pdbx_strand_id
1 'polypeptide(L)'
;VAYHARPLVPSGNWATPTDPFRLRKCLSGRECPGGPIGDLCSDHRLGLVCALCDSGFYHSGGGCAQCSGSDSIILPLVILSIIVVYHLTYNLMNREVQQAVTADVSIAMSIGSLVTYLQLIALFSEIGFDWSSEISTLLDIAKISLFNFDILRLECFMDGPQQSLWRYLTGFALPYAIIIYIWLFYLFARGSNVAWRLGVTRDKTINMTGQVICVMLLAMVSTAVAPFQCYSHNDLGDRSLVRYPDIECGSNDHQASPA
;
A
#
# COMPACT_ATOMS: atom_id res chain seq x y z
N VAL A 1 -30.86 36.94 22.52
CA VAL A 1 -29.75 36.41 21.71
C VAL A 1 -29.71 34.91 21.96
N ALA A 2 -30.25 34.12 21.03
CA ALA A 2 -30.34 32.67 21.20
C ALA A 2 -28.96 32.04 20.96
N TYR A 3 -28.38 31.44 22.00
CA TYR A 3 -27.23 30.58 21.86
C TYR A 3 -27.68 29.30 21.15
N HIS A 4 -27.56 29.24 19.82
CA HIS A 4 -27.67 27.97 19.13
C HIS A 4 -26.44 27.15 19.53
N ALA A 5 -26.63 26.22 20.47
CA ALA A 5 -25.62 25.21 20.77
C ALA A 5 -25.30 24.49 19.46
N ARG A 6 -24.05 24.58 18.99
CA ARG A 6 -23.62 23.85 17.80
C ARG A 6 -23.77 22.36 18.09
N PRO A 7 -24.38 21.57 17.18
CA PRO A 7 -24.47 20.14 17.38
C PRO A 7 -23.07 19.56 17.55
N LEU A 8 -22.91 18.75 18.60
CA LEU A 8 -21.67 18.04 18.89
C LEU A 8 -21.72 16.70 18.17
N VAL A 9 -20.70 16.42 17.37
CA VAL A 9 -20.55 15.16 16.67
C VAL A 9 -19.87 14.16 17.60
N PRO A 10 -20.45 12.95 17.80
CA PRO A 10 -19.84 11.93 18.63
C PRO A 10 -18.52 11.44 18.03
N SER A 11 -17.57 11.03 18.89
CA SER A 11 -16.30 10.42 18.48
C SER A 11 -16.52 9.25 17.49
N GLY A 12 -15.60 9.09 16.55
CA GLY A 12 -15.68 8.12 15.46
C GLY A 12 -16.64 8.51 14.34
N ASN A 13 -17.20 9.72 14.39
CA ASN A 13 -18.05 10.26 13.33
C ASN A 13 -17.53 11.61 12.85
N TRP A 14 -17.86 11.92 11.61
CA TRP A 14 -17.51 13.14 10.90
C TRP A 14 -18.76 13.71 10.22
N ALA A 15 -18.88 15.03 10.16
CA ALA A 15 -19.99 15.72 9.50
C ALA A 15 -19.52 17.07 8.97
N THR A 16 -20.20 17.59 7.94
CA THR A 16 -19.84 18.91 7.37
C THR A 16 -20.66 20.03 8.02
N PRO A 17 -20.16 21.28 7.97
CA PRO A 17 -20.96 22.46 8.35
C PRO A 17 -22.24 22.62 7.51
N THR A 18 -22.24 22.11 6.28
CA THR A 18 -23.38 22.18 5.35
C THR A 18 -24.44 21.13 5.64
N ASP A 19 -24.05 19.97 6.18
CA ASP A 19 -24.95 18.88 6.51
C ASP A 19 -24.63 18.29 7.90
N PRO A 20 -24.98 19.00 8.99
CA PRO A 20 -24.55 18.70 10.34
C PRO A 20 -25.19 17.43 10.94
N PHE A 21 -26.28 16.93 10.34
CA PHE A 21 -27.02 15.76 10.82
C PHE A 21 -26.69 14.48 10.04
N ARG A 22 -26.00 14.60 8.90
CA ARG A 22 -25.54 13.47 8.11
C ARG A 22 -24.17 12.99 8.61
N LEU A 23 -24.21 12.25 9.71
CA LEU A 23 -23.02 11.66 10.32
C LEU A 23 -22.42 10.60 9.39
N ARG A 24 -21.10 10.64 9.25
CA ARG A 24 -20.32 9.62 8.53
C ARG A 24 -19.32 8.97 9.48
N LYS A 25 -19.36 7.65 9.62
CA LYS A 25 -18.42 6.90 10.47
C LYS A 25 -17.01 6.96 9.88
N CYS A 26 -16.01 7.21 10.72
CA CYS A 26 -14.61 7.12 10.30
C CYS A 26 -14.11 5.67 10.40
N LEU A 27 -12.99 5.36 9.75
CA LEU A 27 -12.46 3.99 9.76
C LEU A 27 -11.94 3.62 11.16
N SER A 28 -11.35 4.60 11.86
CA SER A 28 -10.98 4.49 13.27
C SER A 28 -11.46 5.68 14.08
N GLY A 29 -11.85 5.43 15.34
CA GLY A 29 -12.17 6.49 16.30
C GLY A 29 -11.01 7.45 16.59
N ARG A 30 -9.77 7.05 16.27
CA ARG A 30 -8.57 7.90 16.40
C ARG A 30 -8.50 9.00 15.34
N GLU A 31 -9.07 8.75 14.16
CA GLU A 31 -9.05 9.72 13.05
C GLU A 31 -9.98 10.88 13.35
N CYS A 32 -11.15 10.56 13.92
CA CYS A 32 -12.23 11.50 14.22
C CYS A 32 -12.48 11.55 15.74
N PRO A 33 -11.81 12.46 16.48
CA PRO A 33 -12.05 12.63 17.92
C PRO A 33 -13.50 13.03 18.25
N GLY A 34 -14.24 13.58 17.28
CA GLY A 34 -15.55 14.18 17.50
C GLY A 34 -15.43 15.56 18.15
N GLY A 35 -16.54 16.29 18.22
CA GLY A 35 -16.52 17.67 18.72
C GLY A 35 -17.48 18.60 17.99
N PRO A 36 -17.32 19.93 18.14
CA PRO A 36 -18.13 20.90 17.43
C PRO A 36 -17.83 20.86 15.94
N ILE A 37 -18.87 21.00 15.12
CA ILE A 37 -18.74 20.95 13.66
C ILE A 37 -17.77 22.02 13.16
N GLY A 38 -16.76 21.56 12.41
CA GLY A 38 -15.63 22.33 11.89
C GLY A 38 -14.29 21.67 12.20
N ASP A 39 -14.04 21.34 13.46
CA ASP A 39 -12.77 20.78 13.96
C ASP A 39 -12.99 19.33 14.40
N LEU A 40 -13.18 18.45 13.43
CA LEU A 40 -13.59 17.05 13.65
C LEU A 40 -12.47 16.04 13.36
N CYS A 41 -11.35 16.51 12.82
CA CYS A 41 -10.21 15.68 12.47
C CYS A 41 -9.13 15.81 13.55
N SER A 42 -8.44 14.70 13.82
CA SER A 42 -7.22 14.74 14.64
C SER A 42 -6.10 15.50 13.92
N ASP A 43 -5.05 15.84 14.67
CA ASP A 43 -3.95 16.67 14.19
C ASP A 43 -3.39 16.22 12.83
N HIS A 44 -3.24 17.18 11.92
CA HIS A 44 -2.71 16.99 10.55
C HIS A 44 -3.54 16.07 9.65
N ARG A 45 -4.82 15.84 9.97
CA ARG A 45 -5.77 15.16 9.09
C ARG A 45 -6.77 16.11 8.47
N LEU A 46 -7.18 15.78 7.25
CA LEU A 46 -8.17 16.53 6.48
C LEU A 46 -8.90 15.65 5.47
N GLY A 47 -9.78 16.27 4.70
CA GLY A 47 -10.63 15.59 3.73
C GLY A 47 -11.84 14.90 4.34
N LEU A 48 -12.54 14.16 3.48
CA LEU A 48 -13.68 13.34 3.89
C LEU A 48 -13.24 12.33 4.95
N VAL A 49 -14.00 12.26 6.05
CA VAL A 49 -13.77 11.37 7.21
C VAL A 49 -12.33 11.40 7.74
N CYS A 50 -11.63 12.52 7.56
CA CYS A 50 -10.25 12.73 8.04
C CYS A 50 -9.25 11.73 7.46
N ALA A 51 -9.50 11.26 6.23
CA ALA A 51 -8.72 10.22 5.57
C ALA A 51 -7.41 10.70 4.93
N LEU A 52 -7.21 12.00 4.73
CA LEU A 52 -6.00 12.56 4.13
C LEU A 52 -5.07 13.15 5.18
N CYS A 53 -3.76 13.11 4.91
CA CYS A 53 -2.77 13.84 5.69
C CYS A 53 -2.53 15.23 5.09
N ASP A 54 -2.22 16.19 5.96
CA ASP A 54 -1.86 17.56 5.55
C ASP A 54 -0.58 17.60 4.72
N SER A 55 -0.40 18.70 4.00
CA SER A 55 0.80 18.95 3.18
C SER A 55 2.08 18.78 4.00
N GLY A 56 3.02 18.00 3.47
CA GLY A 56 4.24 17.64 4.20
C GLY A 56 4.06 16.63 5.34
N PHE A 57 2.95 15.88 5.37
CA PHE A 57 2.74 14.73 6.23
C PHE A 57 2.37 13.47 5.43
N TYR A 58 2.66 12.29 5.98
CA TYR A 58 2.34 10.99 5.38
C TYR A 58 1.70 10.04 6.40
N HIS A 59 0.98 9.03 5.91
CA HIS A 59 0.31 8.04 6.75
C HIS A 59 1.33 7.13 7.46
N SER A 60 1.25 7.07 8.80
CA SER A 60 2.11 6.23 9.63
C SER A 60 1.39 5.76 10.90
N GLY A 61 1.28 4.45 11.10
CA GLY A 61 0.81 3.86 12.38
C GLY A 61 -0.58 4.33 12.85
N GLY A 62 -1.47 4.70 11.93
CA GLY A 62 -2.81 5.23 12.25
C GLY A 62 -2.88 6.75 12.45
N GLY A 63 -1.78 7.48 12.32
CA GLY A 63 -1.72 8.94 12.31
C GLY A 63 -0.99 9.50 11.10
N CYS A 64 -0.75 10.80 11.11
CA CYS A 64 0.04 11.51 10.10
C CYS A 64 1.40 11.89 10.70
N ALA A 65 2.49 11.42 10.09
CA ALA A 65 3.86 11.73 10.48
C ALA A 65 4.46 12.79 9.54
N GLN A 66 5.28 13.67 10.09
CA GLN A 66 5.88 14.76 9.32
C GLN A 66 6.93 14.23 8.33
N CYS A 67 6.88 14.74 7.10
CA CYS A 67 7.89 14.51 6.09
C CYS A 67 9.20 15.21 6.47
N SER A 68 10.29 14.48 6.30
CA SER A 68 11.66 14.90 6.57
C SER A 68 12.44 15.01 5.25
N GLY A 69 13.48 15.85 5.22
CA GLY A 69 14.35 15.94 4.04
C GLY A 69 15.05 14.62 3.68
N SER A 70 15.18 13.69 4.64
CA SER A 70 15.69 12.33 4.39
C SER A 70 14.71 11.44 3.63
N ASP A 71 13.42 11.76 3.59
CA ASP A 71 12.42 10.94 2.90
C ASP A 71 12.63 10.93 1.38
N SER A 72 13.28 11.97 0.84
CA SER A 72 13.65 12.02 -0.56
C SER A 72 14.64 10.92 -0.98
N ILE A 73 15.37 10.34 -0.03
CA ILE A 73 16.35 9.28 -0.27
C ILE A 73 15.69 7.89 -0.23
N ILE A 74 14.47 7.76 0.33
CA ILE A 74 13.79 6.46 0.46
C ILE A 74 13.47 5.85 -0.90
N LEU A 75 12.90 6.63 -1.82
CA LEU A 75 12.57 6.15 -3.16
C LEU A 75 13.79 5.58 -3.91
N PRO A 76 14.93 6.30 -4.05
CA PRO A 76 16.10 5.74 -4.72
C PRO A 76 16.70 4.54 -3.96
N LEU A 77 16.64 4.51 -2.63
CA LEU A 77 17.08 3.34 -1.85
C LEU A 77 16.21 2.11 -2.10
N VAL A 78 14.89 2.28 -2.20
CA VAL A 78 13.97 1.19 -2.51
C VAL A 78 14.23 0.68 -3.93
N ILE A 79 14.38 1.57 -4.91
CA ILE A 79 14.74 1.17 -6.29
C ILE A 79 16.06 0.40 -6.32
N LEU A 80 17.09 0.89 -5.62
CA LEU A 80 18.39 0.22 -5.50
C LEU A 80 18.23 -1.17 -4.86
N SER A 81 17.44 -1.28 -3.80
CA SER A 81 17.17 -2.55 -3.11
C SER A 81 16.50 -3.56 -4.04
N ILE A 82 15.51 -3.14 -4.85
CA ILE A 82 14.83 -3.99 -5.83
C ILE A 82 15.84 -4.53 -6.85
N ILE A 83 16.71 -3.67 -7.38
CA ILE A 83 17.76 -4.04 -8.35
C ILE A 83 18.74 -5.05 -7.73
N VAL A 84 19.21 -4.79 -6.51
CA VAL A 84 20.16 -5.66 -5.81
C VAL A 84 19.53 -7.01 -5.49
N VAL A 85 18.32 -7.04 -4.94
CA VAL A 85 17.58 -8.27 -4.63
C VAL A 85 17.30 -9.06 -5.91
N TYR A 86 16.93 -8.39 -7.01
CA TYR A 86 16.77 -9.02 -8.31
C TYR A 86 18.07 -9.71 -8.76
N HIS A 87 19.20 -9.02 -8.74
CA HIS A 87 20.47 -9.62 -9.18
C HIS A 87 20.94 -10.75 -8.25
N LEU A 88 20.72 -10.61 -6.94
CA LEU A 88 21.05 -11.66 -5.97
C LEU A 88 20.22 -12.91 -6.22
N THR A 89 18.90 -12.77 -6.32
CA THR A 89 17.99 -13.89 -6.58
C THR A 89 18.24 -14.51 -7.95
N TYR A 90 18.50 -13.71 -8.98
CA TYR A 90 18.90 -14.17 -10.30
C TYR A 90 20.14 -15.08 -10.23
N ASN A 91 21.18 -14.65 -9.51
CA ASN A 91 22.44 -15.37 -9.42
C ASN A 91 22.38 -16.60 -8.50
N LEU A 92 21.49 -16.61 -7.50
CA LEU A 92 21.32 -17.75 -6.59
C LEU A 92 20.46 -18.85 -7.23
N MET A 93 19.34 -18.47 -7.84
CA MET A 93 18.36 -19.44 -8.37
C MET A 93 18.78 -20.04 -9.70
N ASN A 94 19.64 -19.36 -10.46
CA ASN A 94 20.07 -19.82 -11.79
C ASN A 94 21.50 -20.38 -11.83
N ARG A 95 22.06 -20.80 -10.67
CA ARG A 95 23.31 -21.58 -10.64
C ARG A 95 23.05 -22.95 -11.26
N GLU A 96 24.05 -23.48 -11.97
CA GLU A 96 23.95 -24.82 -12.53
C GLU A 96 23.68 -25.83 -11.41
N VAL A 97 22.65 -26.64 -11.59
CA VAL A 97 22.20 -27.61 -10.61
C VAL A 97 23.24 -28.74 -10.54
N GLN A 98 24.28 -28.58 -9.72
CA GLN A 98 25.18 -29.68 -9.36
C GLN A 98 24.49 -30.58 -8.33
N GLN A 99 24.80 -31.87 -8.29
CA GLN A 99 24.07 -32.89 -7.50
C GLN A 99 23.97 -32.65 -5.97
N ALA A 100 24.57 -31.58 -5.42
CA ALA A 100 24.46 -31.12 -4.03
C ALA A 100 23.31 -30.09 -3.76
N VAL A 101 22.45 -29.81 -4.75
CA VAL A 101 21.50 -28.67 -4.81
C VAL A 101 20.23 -28.78 -3.93
N THR A 102 20.06 -29.84 -3.13
CA THR A 102 18.83 -29.98 -2.34
C THR A 102 18.72 -28.95 -1.21
N ALA A 103 19.80 -28.60 -0.51
CA ALA A 103 19.72 -27.70 0.64
C ALA A 103 19.36 -26.25 0.27
N ASP A 104 20.04 -25.65 -0.70
CA ASP A 104 19.83 -24.24 -1.07
C ASP A 104 18.44 -24.00 -1.65
N VAL A 105 17.96 -24.91 -2.51
CA VAL A 105 16.61 -24.83 -3.08
C VAL A 105 15.55 -25.05 -2.01
N SER A 106 15.74 -26.01 -1.10
CA SER A 106 14.82 -26.21 0.02
C SER A 106 14.75 -24.98 0.94
N ILE A 107 15.88 -24.35 1.26
CA ILE A 107 15.91 -23.11 2.04
C ILE A 107 15.16 -21.99 1.31
N ALA A 108 15.41 -21.79 0.01
CA ALA A 108 14.73 -20.77 -0.79
C ALA A 108 13.21 -20.99 -0.83
N MET A 109 12.77 -22.25 -0.98
CA MET A 109 11.36 -22.61 -0.92
C MET A 109 10.75 -22.35 0.46
N SER A 110 11.42 -22.74 1.54
CA SER A 110 10.94 -22.49 2.90
C SER A 110 10.82 -21.00 3.22
N ILE A 111 11.81 -20.19 2.81
CA ILE A 111 11.76 -18.73 2.95
C ILE A 111 10.60 -18.17 2.13
N GLY A 112 10.43 -18.61 0.88
CA GLY A 112 9.32 -18.21 0.03
C GLY A 112 7.96 -18.51 0.66
N SER A 113 7.76 -19.73 1.18
CA SER A 113 6.54 -20.13 1.87
C SER A 113 6.30 -19.32 3.14
N LEU A 114 7.35 -19.00 3.91
CA LEU A 114 7.24 -18.15 5.09
C LEU A 114 6.77 -16.73 4.71
N VAL A 115 7.36 -16.15 3.65
CA VAL A 115 6.92 -14.84 3.13
C VAL A 115 5.47 -14.88 2.71
N THR A 116 5.03 -15.91 1.97
CA THR A 116 3.62 -16.06 1.58
C THR A 116 2.70 -16.20 2.80
N TYR A 117 3.12 -16.90 3.85
CA TYR A 117 2.33 -17.01 5.08
C TYR A 117 2.20 -15.67 5.80
N LEU A 118 3.29 -14.90 5.89
CA LEU A 118 3.26 -13.54 6.42
C LEU A 118 2.38 -12.62 5.57
N GLN A 119 2.39 -12.75 4.25
CA GLN A 119 1.52 -11.99 3.36
C GLN A 119 0.05 -12.29 3.61
N LEU A 120 -0.31 -13.56 3.82
CA LEU A 120 -1.67 -13.96 4.17
C LEU A 120 -2.10 -13.39 5.52
N ILE A 121 -1.20 -13.39 6.52
CA ILE A 121 -1.47 -12.74 7.82
C ILE A 121 -1.66 -11.23 7.64
N ALA A 122 -0.83 -10.59 6.82
CA ALA A 122 -0.90 -9.16 6.57
C ALA A 122 -2.24 -8.73 5.96
N LEU A 123 -2.87 -9.56 5.13
CA LEU A 123 -4.20 -9.26 4.56
C LEU A 123 -5.28 -9.05 5.63
N PHE A 124 -5.16 -9.68 6.81
CA PHE A 124 -6.11 -9.44 7.91
C PHE A 124 -6.04 -8.02 8.46
N SER A 125 -4.92 -7.32 8.24
CA SER A 125 -4.78 -5.93 8.66
C SER A 125 -5.53 -4.94 7.77
N GLU A 126 -5.93 -5.36 6.57
CA GLU A 126 -6.80 -4.60 5.68
C GLU A 126 -8.29 -4.73 6.07
N ILE A 127 -8.60 -5.64 7.00
CA ILE A 127 -9.94 -5.75 7.57
C ILE A 127 -10.06 -4.67 8.64
N GLY A 128 -11.08 -3.80 8.54
CA GLY A 128 -11.35 -2.68 9.46
C GLY A 128 -11.84 -3.12 10.85
N PHE A 129 -11.12 -4.04 11.48
CA PHE A 129 -11.35 -4.51 12.83
C PHE A 129 -10.33 -3.88 13.79
N ASP A 130 -10.79 -3.43 14.96
CA ASP A 130 -9.91 -2.90 16.01
C ASP A 130 -9.20 -4.07 16.73
N TRP A 131 -8.08 -4.52 16.17
CA TRP A 131 -7.24 -5.56 16.75
C TRP A 131 -6.64 -5.11 18.09
N SER A 132 -6.45 -6.05 19.03
CA SER A 132 -5.73 -5.78 20.28
C SER A 132 -4.26 -5.42 19.99
N SER A 133 -3.60 -4.75 20.95
CA SER A 133 -2.22 -4.26 20.81
C SER A 133 -1.21 -5.35 20.41
N GLU A 134 -1.43 -6.58 20.87
CA GLU A 134 -0.54 -7.71 20.60
C GLU A 134 -0.68 -8.16 19.15
N ILE A 135 -1.93 -8.22 18.65
CA ILE A 135 -2.23 -8.63 17.28
C ILE A 135 -1.84 -7.54 16.29
N SER A 136 -2.06 -6.26 16.62
CA SER A 136 -1.67 -5.15 15.76
C SER A 136 -0.16 -5.14 15.48
N THR A 137 0.65 -5.44 16.49
CA THR A 137 2.12 -5.52 16.34
C THR A 137 2.53 -6.64 15.37
N LEU A 138 1.92 -7.82 15.49
CA LEU A 138 2.18 -8.94 14.58
C LEU A 138 1.74 -8.60 13.14
N LEU A 139 0.56 -8.00 13.00
CA LEU A 139 0.03 -7.55 11.71
C LEU A 139 0.94 -6.50 11.07
N ASP A 140 1.48 -5.57 11.84
CA ASP A 140 2.39 -4.53 11.34
C ASP A 140 3.71 -5.11 10.81
N ILE A 141 4.26 -6.14 11.48
CA ILE A 141 5.42 -6.88 10.95
C ILE A 141 5.05 -7.62 9.66
N ALA A 142 3.87 -8.25 9.64
CA ALA A 142 3.38 -8.99 8.48
C ALA A 142 3.15 -8.07 7.26
N LYS A 143 2.65 -6.84 7.46
CA LYS A 143 2.42 -5.83 6.39
C LYS A 143 3.66 -5.55 5.54
N ILE A 144 4.86 -5.67 6.11
CA ILE A 144 6.13 -5.53 5.37
C ILE A 144 6.19 -6.54 4.22
N SER A 145 5.72 -7.77 4.45
CA SER A 145 5.74 -8.84 3.45
C SER A 145 4.67 -8.67 2.36
N LEU A 146 3.59 -7.94 2.63
CA LEU A 146 2.52 -7.64 1.66
C LEU A 146 2.98 -6.67 0.57
N PHE A 147 4.22 -6.16 0.66
CA PHE A 147 4.77 -5.15 -0.25
C PHE A 147 3.83 -3.96 -0.40
N ASN A 148 3.27 -3.48 0.70
CA ASN A 148 2.49 -2.24 0.66
C ASN A 148 3.43 -1.07 0.37
N PHE A 149 3.21 -0.40 -0.76
CA PHE A 149 4.08 0.64 -1.28
C PHE A 149 3.87 2.01 -0.62
N ASP A 150 3.05 2.07 0.43
CA ASP A 150 3.00 3.21 1.36
C ASP A 150 4.39 3.54 1.95
N ILE A 151 5.32 2.57 1.98
CA ILE A 151 6.73 2.79 2.36
C ILE A 151 7.45 3.82 1.48
N LEU A 152 6.99 4.03 0.24
CA LEU A 152 7.58 5.00 -0.68
C LEU A 152 7.32 6.46 -0.26
N ARG A 153 6.41 6.68 0.71
CA ARG A 153 6.06 8.01 1.27
C ARG A 153 5.80 9.04 0.17
N LEU A 154 5.09 8.63 -0.89
CA LEU A 154 4.81 9.48 -2.07
C LEU A 154 3.98 10.71 -1.71
N GLU A 155 3.24 10.65 -0.62
CA GLU A 155 2.50 11.76 -0.02
C GLU A 155 3.41 12.95 0.31
N CYS A 156 4.70 12.72 0.60
CA CYS A 156 5.67 13.80 0.81
C CYS A 156 6.04 14.59 -0.46
N PHE A 157 5.65 14.10 -1.64
CA PHE A 157 5.93 14.76 -2.93
C PHE A 157 4.67 15.21 -3.65
N MET A 158 3.52 14.63 -3.30
CA MET A 158 2.24 14.86 -3.96
C MET A 158 1.23 15.29 -2.90
N ASP A 159 1.00 16.59 -2.80
CA ASP A 159 0.00 17.17 -1.91
C ASP A 159 -1.39 17.22 -2.59
N GLY A 160 -2.44 17.11 -1.78
CA GLY A 160 -3.81 17.41 -2.19
C GLY A 160 -4.73 16.20 -2.38
N PRO A 161 -5.94 16.39 -2.96
CA PRO A 161 -6.99 15.36 -2.98
C PRO A 161 -6.67 14.15 -3.87
N GLN A 162 -5.60 14.21 -4.67
CA GLN A 162 -5.17 13.10 -5.53
C GLN A 162 -4.22 12.12 -4.84
N GLN A 163 -3.86 12.35 -3.57
CA GLN A 163 -2.96 11.48 -2.79
C GLN A 163 -3.36 10.00 -2.86
N SER A 164 -4.64 9.69 -2.63
CA SER A 164 -5.17 8.32 -2.67
C SER A 164 -5.07 7.67 -4.05
N LEU A 165 -5.33 8.44 -5.12
CA LEU A 165 -5.19 7.95 -6.49
C LEU A 165 -3.73 7.60 -6.81
N TRP A 166 -2.77 8.46 -6.45
CA TRP A 166 -1.34 8.20 -6.70
C TRP A 166 -0.81 6.99 -5.92
N ARG A 167 -1.27 6.79 -4.69
CA ARG A 167 -0.96 5.60 -3.89
C ARG A 167 -1.48 4.34 -4.56
N TYR A 168 -2.73 4.37 -5.01
CA TYR A 168 -3.33 3.26 -5.74
C TYR A 168 -2.58 2.96 -7.05
N LEU A 169 -2.37 3.96 -7.90
CA LEU A 169 -1.69 3.80 -9.18
C LEU A 169 -0.27 3.29 -9.02
N THR A 170 0.47 3.78 -8.01
CA THR A 170 1.84 3.31 -7.78
C THR A 170 1.84 1.86 -7.30
N GLY A 171 0.92 1.51 -6.40
CA GLY A 171 0.81 0.12 -5.94
C GLY A 171 0.39 -0.85 -7.03
N PHE A 172 -0.47 -0.42 -7.94
CA PHE A 172 -0.87 -1.20 -9.10
C PHE A 172 0.26 -1.31 -10.13
N ALA A 173 0.93 -0.21 -10.48
CA ALA A 173 1.91 -0.17 -11.58
C ALA A 173 3.26 -0.80 -11.22
N LEU A 174 3.68 -0.77 -9.96
CA LEU A 174 5.04 -1.16 -9.57
C LEU A 174 5.38 -2.63 -9.84
N PRO A 175 4.52 -3.63 -9.55
CA PRO A 175 4.78 -5.02 -9.93
C PRO A 175 5.01 -5.19 -11.45
N TYR A 176 4.21 -4.49 -12.27
CA TYR A 176 4.37 -4.52 -13.72
C TYR A 176 5.66 -3.81 -14.16
N ALA A 177 6.02 -2.70 -13.52
CA ALA A 177 7.27 -1.98 -13.79
C ALA A 177 8.50 -2.87 -13.52
N ILE A 178 8.47 -3.69 -12.47
CA ILE A 178 9.54 -4.65 -12.16
C ILE A 178 9.62 -5.74 -13.25
N ILE A 179 8.48 -6.27 -13.70
CA ILE A 179 8.46 -7.25 -14.80
C ILE A 179 9.01 -6.63 -16.09
N ILE A 180 8.57 -5.42 -16.44
CA ILE A 180 9.07 -4.68 -17.61
C ILE A 180 10.58 -4.47 -17.50
N TYR A 181 11.08 -4.07 -16.33
CA TYR A 181 12.51 -3.90 -16.08
C TYR A 181 13.30 -5.20 -16.34
N ILE A 182 12.81 -6.35 -15.89
CA ILE A 182 13.46 -7.66 -16.12
C ILE A 182 13.60 -7.94 -17.62
N TRP A 183 12.53 -7.71 -18.39
CA TRP A 183 12.54 -7.92 -19.83
C TRP A 183 13.40 -6.90 -20.59
N LEU A 184 13.37 -5.64 -20.18
CA LEU A 184 14.26 -4.60 -20.72
C LEU A 184 15.73 -4.94 -20.46
N PHE A 185 16.06 -5.40 -19.25
CA PHE A 185 17.40 -5.87 -18.91
C PHE A 185 17.82 -7.06 -19.77
N TYR A 186 16.94 -8.03 -20.00
CA TYR A 186 17.20 -9.16 -20.90
C TYR A 186 17.48 -8.69 -22.35
N LEU A 187 16.66 -7.77 -22.88
CA LEU A 187 16.85 -7.24 -24.23
C LEU A 187 18.17 -6.43 -24.35
N PHE A 188 18.47 -5.60 -23.35
CA PHE A 188 19.71 -4.85 -23.29
C PHE A 188 20.94 -5.76 -23.16
N ALA A 189 20.88 -6.76 -22.29
CA ALA A 189 21.95 -7.73 -22.11
C ALA A 189 22.18 -8.52 -23.41
N ARG A 190 21.13 -8.86 -24.15
CA ARG A 190 21.22 -9.55 -25.45
C ARG A 190 21.78 -8.66 -26.55
N GLY A 191 21.41 -7.38 -26.58
CA GLY A 191 21.91 -6.39 -27.56
C GLY A 191 23.34 -5.92 -27.29
N SER A 192 23.86 -6.15 -26.10
CA SER A 192 25.24 -5.87 -25.70
C SER A 192 26.03 -7.17 -25.53
N ASN A 193 27.36 -7.12 -25.50
CA ASN A 193 28.18 -8.29 -25.16
C ASN A 193 28.07 -8.70 -23.66
N VAL A 194 27.09 -8.15 -22.93
CA VAL A 194 26.87 -8.38 -21.49
C VAL A 194 26.16 -9.70 -21.24
N ALA A 195 25.25 -10.16 -22.12
CA ALA A 195 24.56 -11.45 -21.95
C ALA A 195 25.53 -12.62 -21.82
N TRP A 196 26.63 -12.59 -22.57
CA TRP A 196 27.68 -13.61 -22.48
C TRP A 196 28.45 -13.55 -21.16
N ARG A 197 28.71 -12.35 -20.62
CA ARG A 197 29.43 -12.17 -19.34
C ARG A 197 28.58 -12.52 -18.11
N LEU A 198 27.28 -12.23 -18.16
CA LEU A 198 26.35 -12.45 -17.04
C LEU A 198 25.54 -13.76 -17.17
N GLY A 199 25.77 -14.55 -18.23
CA GLY A 199 25.09 -15.82 -18.43
C GLY A 199 23.56 -15.71 -18.55
N VAL A 200 23.09 -14.59 -19.14
CA VAL A 200 21.66 -14.27 -19.23
C VAL A 200 21.01 -15.07 -20.35
N THR A 201 20.16 -16.03 -19.98
CA THR A 201 19.38 -16.85 -20.93
C THR A 201 17.88 -16.58 -20.82
N ARG A 202 17.14 -16.93 -21.89
CA ARG A 202 15.69 -16.79 -21.93
C ARG A 202 15.00 -17.59 -20.83
N ASP A 203 15.43 -18.84 -20.62
CA ASP A 203 14.80 -19.73 -19.63
C ASP A 203 14.98 -19.22 -18.20
N LYS A 204 16.17 -18.72 -17.87
CA LYS A 204 16.46 -18.08 -16.58
C LYS A 204 15.61 -16.82 -16.36
N THR A 205 15.38 -16.04 -17.41
CA THR A 205 14.56 -14.82 -17.38
C THR A 205 13.08 -15.16 -17.18
N ILE A 206 12.57 -16.20 -17.85
CA ILE A 206 11.20 -16.70 -17.66
C ILE A 206 11.00 -17.20 -16.23
N ASN A 207 11.93 -18.01 -15.71
CA ASN A 207 11.87 -18.50 -14.33
C ASN A 207 11.82 -17.34 -13.31
N MET A 208 12.71 -16.35 -13.46
CA MET A 208 12.73 -15.16 -12.62
C MET A 208 11.43 -14.35 -12.70
N THR A 209 10.85 -14.21 -13.89
CA THR A 209 9.56 -13.54 -14.06
C THR A 209 8.45 -14.27 -13.30
N GLY A 210 8.40 -15.60 -13.42
CA GLY A 210 7.44 -16.43 -12.68
C GLY A 210 7.61 -16.30 -11.16
N GLN A 211 8.84 -16.30 -10.67
CA GLN A 211 9.13 -16.15 -9.24
C GLN A 211 8.67 -14.77 -8.71
N VAL A 212 8.95 -13.69 -9.45
CA VAL A 212 8.50 -12.33 -9.07
C VAL A 212 6.98 -12.26 -9.04
N ILE A 213 6.30 -12.84 -10.03
CA ILE A 213 4.83 -12.92 -10.04
C ILE A 213 4.32 -13.70 -8.82
N CYS A 214 4.89 -14.86 -8.50
CA CYS A 214 4.50 -15.65 -7.33
C CYS A 214 4.67 -14.87 -6.02
N VAL A 215 5.78 -14.15 -5.85
CA VAL A 215 6.06 -13.36 -4.65
C VAL A 215 5.14 -12.14 -4.53
N MET A 216 4.78 -11.51 -5.64
CA MET A 216 3.93 -10.32 -5.67
C MET A 216 2.44 -10.62 -5.81
N LEU A 217 2.05 -11.87 -6.04
CA LEU A 217 0.67 -12.27 -6.35
C LEU A 217 -0.33 -11.73 -5.33
N LEU A 218 -0.06 -11.91 -4.03
CA LEU A 218 -0.97 -11.46 -2.98
C LEU A 218 -1.07 -9.93 -2.90
N ALA A 219 0.02 -9.22 -3.14
CA ALA A 219 0.03 -7.76 -3.21
C ALA A 219 -0.79 -7.25 -4.41
N MET A 220 -0.63 -7.89 -5.57
CA MET A 220 -1.39 -7.58 -6.78
C MET A 220 -2.88 -7.84 -6.59
N VAL A 221 -3.26 -8.99 -6.02
CA VAL A 221 -4.66 -9.32 -5.75
C VAL A 221 -5.27 -8.36 -4.71
N SER A 222 -4.55 -8.06 -3.63
CA SER A 222 -4.99 -7.10 -2.62
C SER A 222 -5.26 -5.72 -3.22
N THR A 223 -4.35 -5.24 -4.06
CA THR A 223 -4.51 -3.94 -4.73
C THR A 223 -5.68 -3.97 -5.73
N ALA A 224 -5.80 -5.03 -6.52
CA ALA A 224 -6.90 -5.18 -7.48
C ALA A 224 -8.28 -5.27 -6.82
N VAL A 225 -8.37 -5.80 -5.60
CA VAL A 225 -9.64 -5.90 -4.87
C VAL A 225 -9.99 -4.61 -4.12
N ALA A 226 -9.01 -3.72 -3.86
CA ALA A 226 -9.21 -2.51 -3.05
C ALA A 226 -10.38 -1.61 -3.51
N PRO A 227 -10.60 -1.35 -4.83
CA PRO A 227 -11.76 -0.56 -5.28
C PRO A 227 -13.11 -1.21 -4.97
N PHE A 228 -13.17 -2.52 -4.76
CA PHE A 228 -14.42 -3.24 -4.47
C PHE A 228 -14.76 -3.27 -2.98
N GLN A 229 -13.86 -2.81 -2.11
CA GLN A 229 -14.01 -2.85 -0.67
C GLN A 229 -14.62 -1.54 -0.16
N CYS A 230 -15.95 -1.46 -0.17
CA CYS A 230 -16.71 -0.31 0.32
C CYS A 230 -17.33 -0.57 1.68
N TYR A 231 -17.07 0.30 2.66
CA TYR A 231 -17.77 0.28 3.96
C TYR A 231 -18.90 1.32 4.02
N SER A 232 -19.87 1.11 4.91
CA SER A 232 -21.01 2.01 5.09
C SER A 232 -20.76 2.97 6.24
N HIS A 233 -21.00 4.25 5.97
CA HIS A 233 -20.90 5.31 6.95
C HIS A 233 -22.19 5.46 7.79
N ASN A 234 -23.35 5.29 7.16
CA ASN A 234 -24.66 5.52 7.76
C ASN A 234 -25.78 4.77 7.02
N ASP A 235 -26.97 4.76 7.61
CA ASP A 235 -28.17 4.14 7.03
C ASP A 235 -28.74 4.90 5.82
N LEU A 236 -28.22 6.11 5.53
CA LEU A 236 -28.60 6.94 4.38
C LEU A 236 -27.92 6.50 3.08
N GLY A 237 -27.02 5.51 3.15
CA GLY A 237 -26.36 4.94 1.98
C GLY A 237 -25.02 5.56 1.62
N ASP A 238 -24.45 6.44 2.46
CA ASP A 238 -23.08 6.92 2.25
C ASP A 238 -22.08 5.78 2.43
N ARG A 239 -21.19 5.60 1.45
CA ARG A 239 -20.18 4.54 1.44
C ARG A 239 -18.88 5.09 0.88
N SER A 240 -17.74 4.64 1.42
CA SER A 240 -16.40 4.98 0.92
C SER A 240 -15.51 3.74 0.89
N LEU A 241 -14.39 3.84 0.17
CA LEU A 241 -13.41 2.75 0.11
C LEU A 241 -12.77 2.52 1.47
N VAL A 242 -12.53 1.26 1.83
CA VAL A 242 -11.88 0.88 3.09
C VAL A 242 -10.44 1.37 3.12
N ARG A 243 -9.69 1.16 2.04
CA ARG A 243 -8.28 1.52 1.95
C ARG A 243 -8.03 3.01 1.66
N TYR A 244 -8.98 3.66 0.99
CA TYR A 244 -8.93 5.08 0.63
C TYR A 244 -10.23 5.80 1.03
N PRO A 245 -10.47 6.03 2.33
CA PRO A 245 -11.77 6.49 2.82
C PRO A 245 -12.18 7.91 2.38
N ASP A 246 -11.27 8.65 1.75
CA ASP A 246 -11.56 9.93 1.10
C ASP A 246 -12.38 9.77 -0.21
N ILE A 247 -12.37 8.58 -0.80
CA ILE A 247 -13.06 8.27 -2.06
C ILE A 247 -14.43 7.64 -1.77
N GLU A 248 -15.50 8.36 -2.11
CA GLU A 248 -16.87 7.86 -2.00
C GLU A 248 -17.16 6.78 -3.06
N CYS A 249 -17.79 5.68 -2.66
CA CYS A 249 -18.11 4.59 -3.55
C CYS A 249 -19.22 4.97 -4.54
N GLY A 250 -18.90 4.87 -5.83
CA GLY A 250 -19.81 5.22 -6.94
C GLY A 250 -19.62 6.65 -7.45
N SER A 251 -18.75 7.44 -6.80
CA SER A 251 -18.33 8.75 -7.29
C SER A 251 -17.55 8.66 -8.60
N ASN A 252 -17.36 9.80 -9.27
CA ASN A 252 -16.51 9.88 -10.47
C ASN A 252 -15.04 9.52 -10.14
N ASP A 253 -14.56 9.86 -8.94
CA ASP A 253 -13.21 9.53 -8.50
C ASP A 253 -13.04 8.03 -8.28
N HIS A 254 -14.08 7.35 -7.80
CA HIS A 254 -14.13 5.89 -7.73
C HIS A 254 -14.10 5.25 -9.14
N GLN A 255 -14.82 5.82 -10.10
CA GLN A 255 -14.84 5.30 -11.49
C GLN A 255 -13.53 5.56 -12.25
N ALA A 256 -12.76 6.58 -11.86
CA ALA A 256 -11.45 6.89 -12.44
C ALA A 256 -10.35 5.92 -11.97
N SER A 257 -10.59 5.17 -10.90
CA SER A 257 -9.67 4.12 -10.45
C SER A 257 -9.80 2.90 -11.36
N PRO A 258 -8.73 2.40 -12.01
CA PRO A 258 -8.82 1.23 -12.88
C PRO A 258 -9.40 0.03 -12.11
N ALA A 259 -10.50 -0.51 -12.65
CA ALA A 259 -11.16 -1.74 -12.21
C ALA A 259 -10.38 -3.00 -12.58
#